data_AF-A0A8T5GLT2-F1
#
_entry.id   AF-A0A8T5GLT2-F1
#
_cell.length_a   1.000
_cell.length_b   1.000
_cell.length_c   1.000
_cell.angle_alpha   90.00
_cell.angle_beta   90.00
_cell.angle_gamma   90.00
#
_symmetry.space_group_name_H-M   'P 1'
#
loop_
_entity.id
_entity.type
_entity.pdbx_description
1 polymer ?
#
loop_
_entity_poly.entity_id
_entity_poly.type
_entity_poly.pdbx_seq_one_letter_code
_entity_poly.pdbx_strand_id
1 'polypeptide(L)' 'MEKKFFRCNVCNDVHYGNAGPETCPTCQQKDAYVEIDTKEAQKVMGL' A
#
# COMPACT_ATOMS: atom_id res chain seq x y z
N MET A 1 -15.58 -2.86 -9.17
CA MET A 1 -14.13 -2.67 -8.97
C MET A 1 -13.80 -3.31 -7.63
N GLU A 2 -12.95 -4.32 -7.63
CA GLU A 2 -12.53 -5.01 -6.40
C GLU A 2 -11.47 -4.17 -5.69
N LYS A 3 -11.61 -4.00 -4.37
CA LYS A 3 -10.60 -3.31 -3.57
C LYS A 3 -9.37 -4.21 -3.45
N LYS A 4 -8.19 -3.59 -3.50
CA LYS A 4 -6.91 -4.27 -3.42
C LYS A 4 -6.02 -3.61 -2.38
N PHE A 5 -4.97 -4.33 -1.99
CA PHE A 5 -3.93 -3.80 -1.12
C PHE A 5 -2.86 -3.12 -1.95
N PHE A 6 -2.40 -1.98 -1.47
CA PHE A 6 -1.29 -1.25 -2.04
C PHE A 6 -0.28 -0.96 -0.95
N ARG A 7 1.00 -1.18 -1.21
CA ARG A 7 2.08 -0.90 -0.26
C ARG A 7 2.98 0.20 -0.80
N CYS A 8 3.30 1.17 0.06
CA CYS A 8 4.38 2.10 -0.22
C CYS A 8 5.73 1.36 -0.23
N ASN A 9 6.43 1.35 -1.37
CA ASN A 9 7.73 0.69 -1.51
C ASN A 9 8.87 1.39 -0.74
N VAL A 10 8.60 2.57 -0.16
CA VAL A 10 9.58 3.34 0.63
C VAL A 10 9.44 3.09 2.13
N CYS A 11 8.21 3.19 2.67
CA CYS A 11 7.98 3.12 4.12
C CYS A 11 7.12 1.95 4.58
N ASN A 12 6.65 1.11 3.64
CA ASN A 12 5.77 -0.04 3.90
C ASN A 12 4.37 0.31 4.43
N ASP A 13 3.92 1.56 4.33
CA ASP A 13 2.52 1.92 4.56
C ASP A 13 1.58 1.09 3.66
N VAL A 14 0.51 0.53 4.24
CA VAL A 14 -0.45 -0.32 3.53
C VAL A 14 -1.79 0.41 3.39
N HIS A 15 -2.23 0.60 2.15
CA HIS A 15 -3.51 1.19 1.80
C HIS A 15 -4.45 0.13 1.21
N TYR A 16 -5.72 0.15 1.60
CA TYR A 16 -6.75 -0.74 1.05
C TYR A 16 -7.83 0.07 0.32
N GLY A 17 -7.89 -0.07 -1.00
CA GLY A 17 -8.73 0.79 -1.84
C GLY A 17 -8.83 0.33 -3.28
N ASN A 18 -9.41 1.18 -4.14
CA ASN A 18 -9.47 0.90 -5.59
C ASN A 18 -8.14 1.20 -6.30
N ALA A 19 -7.30 2.07 -5.72
CA ALA A 19 -5.99 2.47 -6.21
C ALA A 19 -5.12 2.91 -5.02
N GLY A 20 -3.79 2.89 -5.19
CA GLY A 20 -2.86 3.52 -4.25
C GLY A 20 -2.92 5.05 -4.35
N PRO A 21 -2.70 5.80 -3.24
CA PRO A 21 -2.65 7.26 -3.28
C PRO A 21 -1.43 7.77 -4.06
N GLU A 22 -1.58 8.93 -4.72
CA GLU A 22 -0.50 9.58 -5.48
C GLU A 22 0.68 9.97 -4.57
N THR A 23 0.40 10.47 -3.37
CA THR A 23 1.41 10.81 -2.37
C THR A 23 1.19 10.00 -1.10
N CYS A 24 2.25 9.37 -0.59
CA CYS A 24 2.18 8.61 0.65
C CYS A 24 1.91 9.53 1.85
N PRO A 25 0.86 9.28 2.66
CA PRO A 25 0.57 10.09 3.84
C PRO A 25 1.62 9.93 4.95
N THR A 26 2.41 8.84 4.91
CA THR A 26 3.39 8.51 5.94
C THR A 26 4.77 9.09 5.61
N CYS A 27 5.30 8.86 4.41
CA CYS A 27 6.65 9.31 4.01
C CYS A 27 6.69 10.41 2.95
N GLN A 28 5.53 10.86 2.44
CA GLN A 28 5.39 11.94 1.45
C GLN A 28 6.04 11.67 0.08
N GLN A 29 6.42 10.44 -0.20
CA GLN A 29 6.89 10.05 -1.53
C GLN A 29 5.74 9.94 -2.52
N LYS A 30 5.99 10.39 -3.75
CA LYS A 30 5.04 10.35 -4.86
C LYS A 30 5.18 9.05 -5.64
N ASP A 31 4.06 8.54 -6.17
CA ASP A 31 3.98 7.37 -7.05
C ASP A 31 4.69 6.12 -6.48
N ALA A 32 4.67 5.99 -5.16
CA ALA A 32 5.40 4.96 -4.42
C ALA A 32 4.56 3.72 -4.07
N TYR A 33 3.26 3.74 -4.34
CA TYR A 33 2.36 2.62 -4.04
C TYR A 33 2.36 1.59 -5.15
N VAL A 34 2.59 0.34 -4.78
CA VAL A 34 2.47 -0.82 -5.66
C VAL A 34 1.35 -1.74 -5.15
N GLU A 35 0.59 -2.34 -6.07
CA GLU A 35 -0.40 -3.36 -5.71
C GLU A 35 0.30 -4.60 -5.13
N ILE A 36 -0.23 -5.12 -4.03
CA ILE A 36 0.29 -6.31 -3.34
C ILE A 36 -0.83 -7.29 -3.04
N ASP A 37 -0.47 -8.56 -2.82
CA ASP A 37 -1.45 -9.58 -2.41
C ASP A 37 -1.76 -9.52 -0.90
N THR A 38 -2.82 -10.24 -0.50
CA THR A 38 -3.26 -10.31 0.89
C THR A 38 -2.20 -10.91 1.83
N LYS A 39 -1.38 -11.85 1.35
CA LYS A 39 -0.35 -12.50 2.18
C LYS A 39 0.76 -11.52 2.52
N GLU A 40 1.18 -10.72 1.55
CA GLU A 40 2.15 -9.65 1.75
C GLU A 40 1.59 -8.58 2.69
N ALA A 41 0.32 -8.18 2.52
CA ALA A 41 -0.33 -7.20 3.38
C ALA A 41 -0.37 -7.67 4.84
N GLN A 42 -0.74 -8.93 5.08
CA GLN A 42 -0.73 -9.54 6.42
C GLN A 42 0.66 -9.51 7.05
N LYS A 43 1.69 -9.92 6.30
CA LYS A 43 3.08 -9.91 6.77
C LYS A 43 3.56 -8.51 7.17
N VAL A 44 3.18 -7.48 6.40
CA VAL A 44 3.57 -6.08 6.67
C VAL A 44 2.81 -5.51 7.87
N MET A 45 1.54 -5.88 8.03
CA MET A 45 0.71 -5.44 9.15
C MET A 45 0.95 -6.23 10.45
N GLY A 46 1.81 -7.24 10.43
CA GLY A 46 2.14 -8.06 11.62
C GLY A 46 1.01 -9.03 12.02
N LEU A 47 0.21 -9.46 11.05
CA LEU A 47 -0.89 -10.43 11.23
C LEU A 47 -0.45 -11.87 10.95
#